data_AF-A0A535LUN9-F1
#
_entry.id   AF-A0A535LUN9-F1
#
_cell.length_a   1.000
_cell.length_b   1.000
_cell.length_c   1.000
_cell.angle_alpha   90.00
_cell.angle_beta   90.00
_cell.angle_gamma   90.00
#
_symmetry.space_group_name_H-M   'P 1'
#
loop_
_entity.id
_entity.type
_entity.pdbx_description
1 polymer ?
#
loop_
_entity_poly.entity_id
_entity_poly.type
_entity_poly.pdbx_seq_one_letter_code
_entity_poly.pdbx_strand_id
1 'polypeptide(L)'
;RSSWVAEGGYDHVAEAVFGGLDVDGFFLEYDDARSGGFEPLRFVPRDKVVVLGLVTTKRPALESRDTLMRRIEEAARICDIDRLCLSPQCGFSSTVEGNALTPDDQVAKLRLVVETAEEVWGGG
;
A
#
# COMPACT_ATOMS: atom_id res chain seq x y z
N ARG A 1 10.82 -12.86 17.87
CA ARG A 1 9.46 -12.94 18.49
C ARG A 1 8.52 -12.20 17.56
N SER A 2 7.90 -12.93 16.64
CA SER A 2 7.02 -12.40 15.60
C SER A 2 5.77 -11.88 16.28
N SER A 3 5.57 -10.55 16.23
CA SER A 3 4.26 -9.99 16.49
C SER A 3 3.33 -10.64 15.48
N TRP A 4 2.33 -11.35 15.97
CA TRP A 4 1.21 -11.81 15.16
C TRP A 4 0.60 -10.58 14.48
N VAL A 5 0.96 -10.35 13.22
CA VAL A 5 0.26 -9.41 12.34
C VAL A 5 -0.90 -10.23 11.80
N ALA A 6 -2.11 -9.81 12.18
CA ALA A 6 -3.35 -10.52 11.93
C ALA A 6 -3.40 -11.07 10.50
N GLU A 7 -3.67 -12.37 10.39
CA GLU A 7 -4.14 -12.94 9.13
C GLU A 7 -5.60 -12.51 8.99
N GLY A 8 -5.86 -11.59 8.05
CA GLY A 8 -7.16 -10.94 7.86
C GLY A 8 -7.01 -9.46 7.52
N GLY A 9 -7.75 -9.00 6.51
CA GLY A 9 -7.76 -7.59 6.11
C GLY A 9 -8.26 -6.65 7.20
N TYR A 10 -8.24 -5.35 6.93
CA TYR A 10 -8.64 -4.32 7.91
C TYR A 10 -10.11 -4.39 8.35
N ASP A 11 -10.95 -5.23 7.73
CA ASP A 11 -12.41 -5.28 7.91
C ASP A 11 -12.86 -5.25 9.38
N HIS A 12 -12.20 -6.00 10.26
CA HIS A 12 -12.60 -6.13 11.67
C HIS A 12 -12.20 -4.94 12.55
N VAL A 13 -11.26 -4.11 12.11
CA VAL A 13 -10.71 -2.99 12.90
C VAL A 13 -10.82 -1.63 12.22
N ALA A 14 -11.23 -1.60 10.95
CA ALA A 14 -11.21 -0.42 10.09
C ALA A 14 -11.95 0.78 10.69
N GLU A 15 -13.16 0.56 11.21
CA GLU A 15 -13.95 1.64 11.80
C GLU A 15 -13.28 2.26 13.04
N ALA A 16 -12.73 1.42 13.92
CA ALA A 16 -12.04 1.88 15.11
C ALA A 16 -10.70 2.56 14.78
N VAL A 17 -9.94 2.00 13.83
CA VAL A 17 -8.62 2.53 13.43
C VAL A 17 -8.77 3.83 12.67
N PHE A 18 -9.63 3.89 11.65
CA PHE A 18 -9.75 5.08 10.81
C PHE A 18 -10.57 6.20 11.47
N GLY A 19 -11.55 5.84 12.31
CA GLY A 19 -12.38 6.82 13.03
C GLY A 19 -11.75 7.36 14.31
N GLY A 20 -10.79 6.66 14.91
CA GLY A 20 -10.22 7.01 16.23
C GLY A 20 -8.87 7.71 16.23
N LEU A 21 -8.20 7.81 15.07
CA LEU A 21 -6.83 8.32 14.98
C LEU A 21 -6.76 9.75 14.41
N ASP A 22 -6.11 10.64 15.17
CA ASP A 22 -5.82 12.01 14.77
C ASP A 22 -4.50 12.09 14.00
N VAL A 23 -4.54 11.65 12.74
CA VAL A 23 -3.42 11.66 11.78
C VAL A 23 -3.90 12.18 10.42
N ASP A 24 -2.98 12.70 9.62
CA ASP A 24 -3.28 13.22 8.28
C ASP A 24 -3.44 12.12 7.22
N GLY A 25 -2.83 10.95 7.45
CA GLY A 25 -2.95 9.84 6.51
C GLY A 25 -2.46 8.50 7.05
N PHE A 26 -2.78 7.45 6.29
CA PHE A 26 -2.50 6.07 6.63
C PHE A 26 -1.63 5.39 5.58
N PHE A 27 -0.58 4.72 6.01
CA PHE A 27 0.19 3.79 5.18
C PHE A 27 -0.34 2.38 5.42
N LEU A 28 -0.92 1.76 4.39
CA LEU A 28 -1.60 0.47 4.51
C LEU A 28 -0.96 -0.58 3.61
N GLU A 29 -0.52 -1.69 4.20
CA GLU A 29 0.10 -2.79 3.45
C GLU A 29 -0.96 -3.61 2.70
N TYR A 30 -0.83 -3.70 1.37
CA TYR A 30 -1.76 -4.42 0.49
C TYR A 30 -1.05 -5.34 -0.51
N ASP A 31 0.28 -5.50 -0.51
CA ASP A 31 1.03 -6.17 -1.58
C ASP A 31 0.64 -7.64 -1.89
N ASP A 32 -0.01 -8.34 -0.97
CA ASP A 32 -0.45 -9.72 -1.18
C ASP A 32 -1.93 -9.96 -0.85
N ALA A 33 -2.46 -11.07 -1.35
CA ALA A 33 -3.88 -11.42 -1.23
C ALA A 33 -4.36 -11.58 0.23
N ARG A 34 -3.45 -11.74 1.20
CA ARG A 34 -3.80 -11.87 2.62
C ARG A 34 -4.21 -10.53 3.22
N SER A 35 -3.88 -9.40 2.59
CA SER A 35 -4.30 -8.07 3.02
C SER A 35 -5.79 -7.79 2.80
N GLY A 36 -6.52 -8.70 2.14
CA GLY A 36 -7.94 -8.52 1.82
C GLY A 36 -8.17 -7.51 0.70
N GLY A 37 -9.42 -7.07 0.56
CA GLY A 37 -9.83 -6.06 -0.41
C GLY A 37 -9.78 -4.63 0.15
N PHE A 38 -10.27 -3.67 -0.64
CA PHE A 38 -10.28 -2.25 -0.30
C PHE A 38 -11.59 -1.78 0.38
N GLU A 39 -12.53 -2.68 0.64
CA GLU A 39 -13.79 -2.41 1.34
C GLU A 39 -13.61 -1.63 2.65
N PRO A 40 -12.57 -1.87 3.47
CA PRO A 40 -12.25 -1.07 4.65
C PRO A 40 -12.08 0.43 4.42
N LEU A 41 -11.66 0.84 3.22
CA LEU A 41 -11.38 2.25 2.91
C LEU A 41 -12.63 3.14 3.02
N ARG A 42 -13.84 2.54 2.99
CA ARG A 42 -15.11 3.26 3.20
C ARG A 42 -15.20 3.98 4.54
N PHE A 43 -14.41 3.54 5.52
CA PHE A 43 -14.38 4.12 6.86
C PHE A 43 -13.33 5.24 7.00
N VAL A 44 -12.52 5.51 5.98
CA VAL A 44 -11.50 6.57 6.02
C VAL A 44 -12.17 7.95 5.97
N PRO A 45 -11.97 8.81 6.99
CA PRO A 45 -12.47 10.19 6.99
C PRO A 45 -12.04 10.98 5.75
N ARG A 46 -12.94 11.82 5.23
CA ARG A 46 -12.77 12.52 3.93
C ARG A 46 -11.58 13.48 3.86
N ASP A 47 -11.10 13.93 5.00
CA ASP A 47 -9.98 14.84 5.19
C ASP A 47 -8.62 14.11 5.27
N LYS A 48 -8.60 12.77 5.26
CA LYS A 48 -7.37 11.97 5.37
C LYS A 48 -6.94 11.37 4.03
N VAL A 49 -5.64 11.17 3.89
CA VAL A 49 -4.97 10.54 2.73
C VAL A 49 -4.68 9.06 3.00
N VAL A 50 -4.74 8.21 1.97
CA VAL A 50 -4.38 6.80 2.05
C VAL A 50 -3.23 6.49 1.12
N VAL A 51 -2.14 5.96 1.68
CA VAL A 51 -1.00 5.45 0.91
C VAL A 51 -1.14 3.94 0.77
N LEU A 52 -1.37 3.49 -0.45
CA LEU A 52 -1.51 2.09 -0.81
C LEU A 52 -0.13 1.45 -0.95
N GLY A 53 0.21 0.57 -0.01
CA GLY A 53 1.43 -0.24 -0.03
C GLY A 53 1.29 -1.44 -0.95
N LEU A 54 1.41 -1.25 -2.27
CA LEU A 54 1.15 -2.30 -3.27
C LEU A 54 2.40 -3.01 -3.80
N VAL A 55 3.59 -2.43 -3.58
CA VAL A 55 4.87 -2.98 -4.06
C VAL A 55 5.55 -3.75 -2.93
N THR A 56 5.80 -5.05 -3.11
CA THR A 56 6.38 -5.87 -2.04
C THR A 56 7.85 -5.50 -1.77
N THR A 57 8.24 -5.49 -0.51
CA THR A 57 9.63 -5.34 -0.06
C THR A 57 10.24 -6.65 0.43
N LYS A 58 9.51 -7.77 0.27
CA LYS A 58 9.91 -9.10 0.75
C LYS A 58 10.55 -9.96 -0.35
N ARG A 59 10.28 -9.66 -1.63
CA ARG A 59 10.73 -10.45 -2.79
C ARG A 59 11.35 -9.55 -3.86
N PRO A 60 12.36 -10.03 -4.61
CA PRO A 60 13.04 -9.23 -5.64
C PRO A 60 12.17 -9.01 -6.89
N ALA A 61 11.25 -9.94 -7.19
CA ALA A 61 10.38 -9.84 -8.36
C ALA A 61 9.60 -8.51 -8.38
N LEU A 62 9.63 -7.83 -9.53
CA LEU A 62 8.86 -6.61 -9.77
C LEU A 62 7.40 -6.93 -10.02
N GLU A 63 6.55 -6.09 -9.46
CA GLU A 63 5.13 -6.08 -9.72
C GLU A 63 4.85 -5.63 -11.16
N SER A 64 3.79 -6.19 -11.76
CA SER A 64 3.32 -5.74 -13.06
C SER A 64 2.62 -4.38 -12.91
N ARG A 65 2.97 -3.44 -13.78
CA ARG A 65 2.32 -2.13 -13.88
C ARG A 65 0.80 -2.25 -14.05
N ASP A 66 0.34 -3.11 -14.97
CA ASP A 66 -1.10 -3.35 -15.18
C ASP A 66 -1.81 -3.82 -13.89
N THR A 67 -1.11 -4.60 -13.07
CA THR A 67 -1.68 -5.05 -11.80
C THR A 67 -1.75 -3.90 -10.79
N LEU A 68 -0.73 -3.05 -10.72
CA LEU A 68 -0.76 -1.85 -9.87
C LEU A 68 -1.89 -0.91 -10.30
N MET A 69 -2.04 -0.64 -11.59
CA MET A 69 -3.10 0.23 -12.13
C MET A 69 -4.49 -0.28 -11.77
N ARG A 70 -4.79 -1.56 -12.04
CA ARG A 70 -6.09 -2.15 -11.66
C ARG A 70 -6.37 -2.04 -10.16
N ARG A 71 -5.35 -2.23 -9.33
CA ARG A 71 -5.49 -2.19 -7.87
C ARG A 71 -5.73 -0.77 -7.37
N ILE A 72 -5.09 0.22 -7.98
CA ILE A 72 -5.36 1.64 -7.71
C ILE A 72 -6.79 1.97 -8.14
N GLU A 73 -7.24 1.52 -9.32
CA GLU A 73 -8.63 1.71 -9.79
C GLU A 73 -9.66 1.05 -8.86
N GLU A 74 -9.38 -0.15 -8.35
CA GLU A 74 -10.23 -0.84 -7.36
C GLU A 74 -10.37 -0.02 -6.08
N ALA A 75 -9.27 0.52 -5.54
CA ALA A 75 -9.29 1.39 -4.37
C ALA A 75 -10.02 2.72 -4.66
N ALA A 76 -9.82 3.28 -5.85
CA ALA A 76 -10.42 4.54 -6.31
C ALA A 76 -11.95 4.49 -6.40
N ARG A 77 -12.55 3.29 -6.50
CA ARG A 77 -14.01 3.10 -6.43
C ARG A 77 -14.59 3.36 -5.05
N ILE A 78 -13.75 3.38 -4.01
CA ILE A 78 -14.17 3.45 -2.60
C ILE A 78 -13.62 4.73 -1.93
N CYS A 79 -12.37 5.08 -2.21
CA CYS A 79 -11.73 6.31 -1.76
C CYS A 79 -11.38 7.18 -2.97
N ASP A 80 -11.60 8.49 -2.88
CA ASP A 80 -11.28 9.43 -3.95
C ASP A 80 -9.82 9.31 -4.39
N ILE A 81 -9.58 9.25 -5.70
CA ILE A 81 -8.25 9.05 -6.28
C ILE A 81 -7.28 10.19 -5.93
N ASP A 82 -7.80 11.40 -5.73
CA ASP A 82 -7.02 12.57 -5.30
C ASP A 82 -6.53 12.46 -3.85
N ARG A 83 -7.05 11.48 -3.10
CA ARG A 83 -6.65 11.16 -1.72
C ARG A 83 -5.87 9.86 -1.62
N LEU A 84 -5.53 9.24 -2.76
CA LEU A 84 -4.76 8.02 -2.82
C LEU A 84 -3.31 8.32 -3.21
N CYS A 85 -2.39 7.51 -2.68
CA CYS A 85 -0.98 7.53 -3.04
C CYS A 85 -0.47 6.09 -3.20
N LEU A 86 0.68 5.92 -3.86
CA LEU A 86 1.34 4.62 -4.03
C LEU A 86 2.64 4.56 -3.24
N SER A 87 2.91 3.42 -2.62
CA SER A 87 4.19 3.15 -1.94
C SER A 87 4.56 1.66 -1.97
N PRO A 88 5.79 1.30 -1.60
CA PRO A 88 6.09 -0.05 -1.14
C PRO A 88 5.26 -0.41 0.09
N GLN A 89 4.99 -1.70 0.31
CA GLN A 89 4.24 -2.17 1.47
C GLN A 89 4.83 -1.70 2.81
N CYS A 90 6.15 -1.57 2.88
CA CYS A 90 6.89 -1.35 4.12
C CYS A 90 8.29 -0.82 3.77
N GLY A 91 9.15 -0.63 4.77
CA GLY A 91 10.56 -0.34 4.53
C GLY A 91 11.33 -1.51 3.90
N PHE A 92 12.47 -1.20 3.26
CA PHE A 92 13.41 -2.21 2.74
C PHE A 92 14.40 -2.72 3.80
N SER A 93 14.52 -2.02 4.95
CA SER A 93 15.37 -2.45 6.06
C SER A 93 14.79 -3.70 6.71
N SER A 94 15.55 -4.79 6.71
CA SER A 94 15.04 -6.10 7.09
C SER A 94 14.91 -6.29 8.60
N THR A 95 13.88 -7.04 8.98
CA THR A 95 13.81 -7.79 10.23
C THR A 95 14.93 -8.86 10.27
N VAL A 96 15.06 -9.56 11.41
CA VAL A 96 16.14 -10.51 11.76
C VAL A 96 16.43 -11.59 10.69
N GLU A 97 15.50 -11.88 9.77
CA GLU A 97 15.67 -12.91 8.73
C GLU A 97 16.19 -12.38 7.38
N GLY A 98 16.29 -11.06 7.18
CA GLY A 98 16.76 -10.50 5.90
C GLY A 98 15.72 -10.60 4.79
N ASN A 99 15.41 -9.49 4.12
CA ASN A 99 14.71 -9.58 2.84
C ASN A 99 15.75 -9.94 1.77
N ALA A 100 15.47 -10.91 0.90
CA ALA A 100 16.35 -11.26 -0.21
C ALA A 100 16.25 -10.23 -1.36
N LEU A 101 16.59 -8.96 -1.07
CA LEU A 101 16.65 -7.86 -2.05
C LEU A 101 18.05 -7.27 -2.09
N THR A 102 18.56 -7.12 -3.30
CA THR A 102 19.77 -6.32 -3.57
C THR A 102 19.43 -4.83 -3.58
N PRO A 103 20.43 -3.93 -3.44
CA PRO A 103 20.22 -2.50 -3.65
C PRO A 103 19.60 -2.18 -5.02
N ASP A 104 19.96 -2.93 -6.06
CA ASP A 104 19.40 -2.76 -7.41
C ASP A 104 17.91 -3.12 -7.45
N ASP A 105 17.49 -4.17 -6.74
CA ASP A 105 16.06 -4.52 -6.60
C ASP A 105 15.28 -3.39 -5.90
N GLN A 106 15.88 -2.78 -4.86
CA GLN A 106 15.25 -1.66 -4.14
C GLN A 106 15.08 -0.45 -5.06
N VAL A 107 16.11 -0.10 -5.83
CA VAL A 107 16.06 1.00 -6.80
C VAL A 107 15.03 0.72 -7.88
N ALA A 108 14.97 -0.51 -8.41
CA ALA A 108 14.00 -0.89 -9.43
C ALA A 108 12.56 -0.78 -8.90
N LYS A 109 12.31 -1.18 -7.65
CA LYS A 109 11.00 -1.05 -7.00
C LYS A 109 10.61 0.39 -6.74
N LEU A 110 11.54 1.24 -6.29
CA LEU A 110 11.29 2.67 -6.12
C LEU A 110 10.99 3.34 -7.47
N ARG A 111 11.73 2.99 -8.52
CA ARG A 111 11.46 3.48 -9.88
C ARG A 111 10.07 3.08 -10.35
N LEU A 112 9.67 1.83 -10.16
CA LEU A 112 8.33 1.36 -10.50
C LEU A 112 7.25 2.19 -9.78
N VAL A 113 7.41 2.47 -8.48
CA VAL A 113 6.48 3.32 -7.73
C VAL A 113 6.38 4.72 -8.34
N VAL A 114 7.50 5.37 -8.62
CA VAL A 114 7.52 6.73 -9.21
C VAL A 114 6.85 6.73 -10.58
N GLU A 115 7.27 5.85 -11.49
CA GLU A 115 6.73 5.81 -12.84
C GLU A 115 5.24 5.45 -12.88
N THR A 116 4.75 4.60 -11.96
CA THR A 116 3.31 4.31 -11.85
C THR A 116 2.56 5.51 -11.26
N ALA A 117 3.13 6.20 -10.28
CA ALA A 117 2.50 7.39 -9.72
C ALA A 117 2.43 8.55 -10.73
N GLU A 118 3.46 8.76 -11.55
CA GLU A 118 3.45 9.74 -12.63
C GLU A 118 2.36 9.44 -13.68
N GLU A 119 2.13 8.17 -13.98
CA GLU A 119 1.09 7.76 -14.92
C GLU A 119 -0.33 8.02 -14.40
N VAL A 120 -0.55 7.82 -13.09
CA VAL A 120 -1.86 8.04 -12.46
C VAL A 120 -2.12 9.52 -12.16
N TRP A 121 -1.14 10.24 -11.62
CA TRP A 121 -1.32 11.60 -11.07
C TRP A 121 -0.49 12.70 -11.76
N GLY A 122 0.38 12.38 -12.72
CA GLY A 122 1.32 13.34 -13.32
C GLY A 122 0.75 14.24 -14.42
N GLY A 123 -0.53 14.09 -14.78
CA GLY A 123 -1.18 14.83 -15.88
C GLY A 123 -1.66 16.25 -15.53
N GLY A 124 -0.98 16.95 -14.62
CA GLY A 124 -1.32 18.31 -14.18
C GLY A 124 -0.79 19.42 -15.08
#